data_AF-A0ABD6CZJ9-F1
#
_entry.id   AF-A0ABD6CZJ9-F1
#
_cell.length_a   1.000
_cell.length_b   1.000
_cell.length_c   1.000
_cell.angle_alpha   90.00
_cell.angle_beta   90.00
_cell.angle_gamma   90.00
#
_symmetry.space_group_name_H-M   'P 1'
#
loop_
_entity.id
_entity.type
_entity.pdbx_description
1 polymer ?
#
loop_
_entity_poly.entity_id
_entity_poly.type
_entity_poly.pdbx_seq_one_letter_code
_entity_poly.pdbx_strand_id
1 'polypeptide(L)'
;MEGDGVEARVTYEGSANIILVNSGLRDADDDDPDGFALCMECNRWLTSDQIESHTDEDDSECYANASEEAIKRDIELFSEGQHDTVTLTSPLPADIEPQRAEEFDRTLKETVYQGILVAFDLEEEEIDTFVKPATGEHGQVTIVFYETSEGGAGVLHSLMDEARFRQVARETQTVLHGDPDDEGCERACYECLMSFYNQSEHELFDRALVETWLESMETAALTEIASENHEGGDFDELLEACDSNFERTVLHVIRDEGFTLPDEAQHVIYDGDEPVAKPDFFYDRAGTAVAVFVDGPAHEKDYVKEDDERKRSRLKRMGYRVISVTDESQVPKIWETI
;
A
#
# COMPACT_ATOMS: atom_id res chain seq x y z
N MET A 1 -8.63 -5.87 16.72
CA MET A 1 -7.98 -6.93 17.51
C MET A 1 -7.63 -6.32 18.84
N GLU A 2 -8.14 -6.88 19.92
CA GLU A 2 -7.84 -6.43 21.27
C GLU A 2 -7.20 -7.57 22.04
N GLY A 3 -5.95 -7.39 22.46
CA GLY A 3 -5.21 -8.25 23.39
C GLY A 3 -4.57 -7.39 24.48
N ASP A 4 -4.13 -7.98 25.60
CA ASP A 4 -3.66 -7.26 26.80
C ASP A 4 -2.79 -6.02 26.47
N GLY A 5 -3.40 -4.83 26.44
CA GLY A 5 -2.75 -3.54 26.18
C GLY A 5 -2.48 -3.15 24.72
N VAL A 6 -2.76 -4.01 23.73
CA VAL A 6 -2.54 -3.74 22.29
C VAL A 6 -3.86 -3.83 21.52
N GLU A 7 -4.22 -2.73 20.87
CA GLU A 7 -5.35 -2.66 19.94
C GLU A 7 -4.84 -2.47 18.51
N ALA A 8 -4.93 -3.51 17.68
CA ALA A 8 -4.52 -3.47 16.28
C ALA A 8 -5.74 -3.60 15.36
N ARG A 9 -5.71 -2.90 14.23
CA ARG A 9 -6.76 -2.93 13.20
C ARG A 9 -6.38 -3.88 12.09
N VAL A 10 -7.30 -4.79 11.75
CA VAL A 10 -7.17 -5.68 10.60
C VAL A 10 -8.33 -5.44 9.66
N THR A 11 -8.06 -5.41 8.36
CA THR A 11 -9.10 -5.23 7.35
C THR A 11 -8.83 -6.14 6.16
N TYR A 12 -9.84 -6.89 5.76
CA TYR A 12 -9.83 -7.69 4.54
C TYR A 12 -10.48 -6.88 3.41
N GLU A 13 -9.79 -6.78 2.28
CA GLU A 13 -10.31 -6.17 1.05
C GLU A 13 -10.12 -7.17 -0.09
N GLY A 14 -11.23 -7.63 -0.66
CA GLY A 14 -11.22 -8.55 -1.79
C GLY A 14 -11.01 -7.80 -3.11
N SER A 15 -10.24 -8.39 -4.02
CA SER A 15 -9.99 -7.82 -5.36
C SER A 15 -9.41 -6.40 -5.37
N ALA A 16 -8.54 -6.06 -4.40
CA ALA A 16 -7.83 -4.80 -4.37
C ALA A 16 -6.89 -4.67 -5.59
N ASN A 17 -6.79 -3.46 -6.14
CA ASN A 17 -5.90 -3.21 -7.28
C ASN A 17 -4.47 -2.95 -6.79
N ILE A 18 -3.55 -3.87 -7.08
CA ILE A 18 -2.12 -3.74 -6.74
C ILE A 18 -1.33 -3.46 -8.01
N ILE A 19 -0.50 -2.42 -7.96
CA ILE A 19 0.44 -2.06 -9.02
C ILE A 19 1.84 -2.24 -8.47
N LEU A 20 2.59 -3.18 -9.03
CA LEU A 20 4.01 -3.37 -8.74
C LEU A 20 4.80 -2.64 -9.81
N VAL A 21 5.65 -1.71 -9.37
CA VAL A 21 6.51 -0.92 -10.27
C VAL A 21 7.96 -1.32 -10.03
N ASN A 22 8.64 -1.66 -11.12
CA ASN A 22 10.08 -1.85 -11.18
C ASN A 22 10.69 -0.59 -11.80
N SER A 23 11.29 0.23 -10.93
CA SER A 23 11.92 1.50 -11.27
C SER A 23 13.41 1.37 -11.58
N GLY A 24 13.91 0.19 -11.92
CA GLY A 24 15.31 -0.02 -12.36
C GLY A 24 16.10 -1.00 -11.50
N LEU A 25 17.42 -0.92 -11.60
CA LEU A 25 18.34 -1.82 -10.88
C LEU A 25 18.55 -1.36 -9.44
N ARG A 26 18.70 -2.32 -8.51
CA ARG A 26 18.89 -2.06 -7.07
C ARG A 26 20.18 -1.30 -6.74
N ASP A 27 21.22 -1.46 -7.56
CA ASP A 27 22.55 -0.88 -7.36
C ASP A 27 22.84 0.29 -8.33
N ALA A 28 21.81 1.01 -8.77
CA ALA A 28 21.99 2.22 -9.57
C ALA A 28 22.67 3.30 -8.72
N ASP A 29 23.67 3.99 -9.27
CA ASP A 29 24.30 5.12 -8.58
C ASP A 29 23.28 6.30 -8.50
N ASP A 30 23.41 7.19 -7.52
CA ASP A 30 22.51 8.36 -7.37
C ASP A 30 22.48 9.28 -8.62
N ASP A 31 23.50 9.18 -9.48
CA ASP A 31 23.62 9.92 -10.74
C ASP A 31 23.04 9.16 -11.96
N ASP A 32 22.61 7.90 -11.79
CA ASP A 32 21.97 7.11 -12.84
C ASP A 32 20.50 7.54 -13.03
N PRO A 33 20.01 7.60 -14.28
CA PRO A 33 18.59 7.83 -14.53
C PRO A 33 17.73 6.70 -13.95
N ASP A 34 16.61 7.07 -13.33
CA ASP A 34 15.60 6.12 -12.86
C ASP A 34 15.06 5.25 -14.02
N GLY A 35 14.72 4.00 -13.73
CA GLY A 35 14.10 3.08 -14.68
C GLY A 35 15.07 2.41 -15.65
N PHE A 36 14.53 2.01 -16.80
CA PHE A 36 15.24 1.31 -17.87
C PHE A 36 15.36 2.19 -19.12
N ALA A 37 16.37 1.90 -19.95
CA ALA A 37 16.49 2.50 -21.27
C ALA A 37 16.20 1.49 -22.39
N LEU A 38 15.62 1.97 -23.49
CA LEU A 38 15.32 1.18 -24.68
C LEU A 38 15.82 1.90 -25.93
N CYS A 39 16.66 1.23 -26.70
CA CYS A 39 17.03 1.70 -28.03
C CYS A 39 15.90 1.43 -29.02
N MET A 40 15.32 2.48 -29.59
CA MET A 40 14.17 2.37 -30.50
C MET A 40 14.54 1.87 -31.90
N GLU A 41 15.82 1.89 -32.27
CA GLU A 41 16.31 1.40 -33.56
C GLU A 41 16.60 -0.11 -33.53
N CYS A 42 17.27 -0.58 -32.47
CA CYS A 42 17.67 -1.99 -32.37
C CYS A 42 16.79 -2.82 -31.41
N ASN A 43 15.90 -2.17 -30.66
CA ASN A 43 15.00 -2.76 -29.64
C ASN A 43 15.72 -3.45 -28.48
N ARG A 44 16.97 -3.03 -28.17
CA ARG A 44 17.74 -3.54 -27.03
C ARG A 44 17.43 -2.71 -25.78
N TRP A 45 17.13 -3.40 -24.69
CA TRP A 45 17.11 -2.82 -23.35
C TRP A 45 18.54 -2.54 -22.89
N LEU A 46 18.75 -1.37 -22.32
CA LEU A 46 20.04 -0.86 -21.89
C LEU A 46 19.95 -0.46 -20.42
N THR A 47 21.01 -0.76 -19.69
CA THR A 47 21.31 -0.16 -18.39
C THR A 47 22.04 1.18 -18.62
N SER A 48 22.09 2.04 -17.60
CA SER A 48 22.68 3.38 -17.68
C SER A 48 24.11 3.36 -18.23
N ASP A 49 24.93 2.41 -17.76
CA ASP A 49 26.32 2.18 -18.19
C ASP A 49 26.45 1.69 -19.64
N GLN A 50 25.40 1.08 -20.21
CA GLN A 50 25.41 0.57 -21.58
C GLN A 50 25.04 1.62 -22.62
N ILE A 51 24.45 2.76 -22.22
CA ILE A 51 23.98 3.76 -23.18
C ILE A 51 25.15 4.36 -23.96
N GLU A 52 26.24 4.72 -23.28
CA GLU A 52 27.40 5.37 -23.90
C GLU A 52 28.04 4.50 -24.98
N SER A 53 28.38 3.23 -24.68
CA SER A 53 28.95 2.31 -25.66
C SER A 53 27.97 1.91 -26.76
N HIS A 54 26.66 1.95 -26.47
CA HIS A 54 25.63 1.65 -27.47
C HIS A 54 25.46 2.73 -28.53
N THR A 55 25.75 3.99 -28.19
CA THR A 55 25.56 5.15 -29.08
C THR A 55 26.88 5.77 -29.57
N ASP A 56 28.01 5.11 -29.34
CA ASP A 56 29.33 5.56 -29.78
C ASP A 56 29.42 5.62 -31.32
N GLU A 57 29.80 6.77 -31.88
CA GLU A 57 29.86 6.96 -33.33
C GLU A 57 30.99 6.16 -34.02
N ASP A 58 32.07 5.85 -33.29
CA ASP A 58 33.28 5.20 -33.81
C ASP A 58 33.26 3.68 -33.56
N ASP A 59 32.65 3.20 -32.46
CA ASP A 59 32.59 1.79 -32.05
C ASP A 59 31.22 1.40 -31.41
N SER A 60 30.12 1.77 -32.08
CA SER A 60 28.75 1.46 -31.64
C SER A 60 28.51 -0.04 -31.41
N GLU A 61 28.10 -0.42 -30.20
CA GLU A 61 27.53 -1.75 -29.92
C GLU A 61 26.15 -1.98 -30.56
N CYS A 62 25.49 -0.90 -31.00
CA CYS A 62 24.22 -0.99 -31.71
C CYS A 62 24.43 -1.42 -33.16
N TYR A 63 23.85 -2.55 -33.58
CA TYR A 63 23.94 -3.00 -34.98
C TYR A 63 23.24 -2.04 -35.97
N ALA A 64 22.35 -1.19 -35.48
CA ALA A 64 21.64 -0.17 -36.27
C ALA A 64 22.34 1.20 -36.24
N ASN A 65 23.47 1.34 -35.53
CA ASN A 65 24.17 2.61 -35.29
C ASN A 65 23.22 3.68 -34.75
N ALA A 66 22.53 3.36 -33.65
CA ALA A 66 21.61 4.27 -33.00
C ALA A 66 22.36 5.45 -32.40
N SER A 67 21.83 6.66 -32.58
CA SER A 67 22.29 7.84 -31.83
C SER A 67 21.61 7.90 -30.45
N GLU A 68 22.10 8.80 -29.59
CA GLU A 68 21.50 9.05 -28.28
C GLU A 68 20.01 9.46 -28.36
N GLU A 69 19.60 10.15 -29.43
CA GLU A 69 18.20 10.54 -29.67
C GLU A 69 17.26 9.33 -29.86
N ALA A 70 17.78 8.18 -30.25
CA ALA A 70 17.01 6.95 -30.40
C ALA A 70 16.83 6.20 -29.07
N ILE A 71 17.45 6.66 -27.98
CA ILE A 71 17.36 6.01 -26.67
C ILE A 71 16.21 6.62 -25.89
N LYS A 72 15.18 5.81 -25.63
CA LYS A 72 14.12 6.17 -24.71
C LYS A 72 14.56 5.79 -23.29
N ARG A 73 14.65 6.78 -22.40
CA ARG A 73 14.99 6.60 -20.97
C ARG A 73 13.75 6.70 -20.09
N ASP A 74 13.94 6.50 -18.80
CA ASP A 74 12.93 6.64 -17.74
C ASP A 74 11.74 5.71 -17.97
N ILE A 75 12.01 4.50 -18.47
CA ILE A 75 10.99 3.48 -18.68
C ILE A 75 10.87 2.66 -17.41
N GLU A 76 9.78 2.81 -16.69
CA GLU A 76 9.43 1.91 -15.61
C GLU A 76 8.63 0.72 -16.15
N LEU A 77 8.88 -0.46 -15.60
CA LEU A 77 8.09 -1.64 -15.90
C LEU A 77 7.08 -1.82 -14.76
N PHE A 78 5.84 -2.15 -15.09
CA PHE A 78 4.85 -2.41 -14.06
C PHE A 78 3.98 -3.62 -14.41
N SER A 79 3.43 -4.23 -13.37
CA SER A 79 2.32 -5.16 -13.45
C SER A 79 1.17 -4.65 -12.60
N GLU A 80 -0.05 -4.85 -13.07
CA GLU A 80 -1.28 -4.49 -12.39
C GLU A 80 -2.15 -5.75 -12.28
N GLY A 81 -2.74 -5.97 -11.11
CA GLY A 81 -3.58 -7.12 -10.85
C GLY A 81 -4.59 -6.87 -9.74
N GLN A 82 -5.66 -7.68 -9.72
CA GLN A 82 -6.64 -7.71 -8.64
C GLN A 82 -6.33 -8.85 -7.68
N HIS A 83 -6.09 -8.49 -6.42
CA HIS A 83 -5.62 -9.41 -5.40
C HIS A 83 -6.48 -9.30 -4.15
N ASP A 84 -6.71 -10.43 -3.49
CA ASP A 84 -7.26 -10.38 -2.13
C ASP A 84 -6.17 -9.91 -1.18
N THR A 85 -6.55 -9.02 -0.25
CA THR A 85 -5.60 -8.37 0.65
C THR A 85 -6.09 -8.39 2.08
N VAL A 86 -5.14 -8.44 3.01
CA VAL A 86 -5.34 -8.14 4.42
C VAL A 86 -4.38 -7.04 4.81
N THR A 87 -4.91 -6.03 5.48
CA THR A 87 -4.11 -4.97 6.08
C THR A 87 -4.05 -5.12 7.58
N LEU A 88 -2.91 -4.78 8.17
CA LEU A 88 -2.67 -4.76 9.61
C LEU A 88 -2.07 -3.40 9.98
N THR A 89 -2.74 -2.67 10.87
CA THR A 89 -2.23 -1.43 11.46
C THR A 89 -2.18 -1.62 12.97
N SER A 90 -1.00 -1.49 13.57
CA SER A 90 -0.79 -1.66 15.00
C SER A 90 -0.10 -0.44 15.59
N PRO A 91 -0.44 -0.06 16.84
CA PRO A 91 0.31 0.97 17.54
C PRO A 91 1.70 0.41 17.92
N LEU A 92 2.66 1.33 18.09
CA LEU A 92 3.95 1.00 18.66
C LEU A 92 3.75 0.58 20.13
N PRO A 93 4.22 -0.61 20.56
CA PRO A 93 4.14 -1.03 21.96
C PRO A 93 4.85 -0.03 22.89
N ALA A 94 4.32 0.17 24.09
CA ALA A 94 4.78 1.22 25.01
C ALA A 94 6.20 0.99 25.54
N ASP A 95 6.69 -0.24 25.48
CA ASP A 95 8.04 -0.67 25.85
C ASP A 95 9.07 -0.45 24.73
N ILE A 96 8.63 -0.13 23.50
CA ILE A 96 9.51 0.16 22.37
C ILE A 96 9.73 1.66 22.23
N GLU A 97 11.00 2.07 22.12
CA GLU A 97 11.37 3.46 21.92
C GLU A 97 10.93 3.95 20.52
N PRO A 98 10.39 5.19 20.38
CA PRO A 98 9.94 5.71 19.09
C PRO A 98 10.99 5.69 17.97
N GLN A 99 12.28 5.74 18.30
CA GLN A 99 13.37 5.66 17.33
C GLN A 99 13.51 4.28 16.67
N ARG A 100 12.94 3.25 17.29
CA ARG A 100 12.92 1.87 16.79
C ARG A 100 11.60 1.50 16.11
N ALA A 101 10.73 2.47 15.84
CA ALA A 101 9.43 2.21 15.22
C ALA A 101 9.56 1.51 13.86
N GLU A 102 10.52 1.93 13.03
CA GLU A 102 10.77 1.27 11.74
C GLU A 102 11.25 -0.18 11.91
N GLU A 103 12.19 -0.44 12.82
CA GLU A 103 12.63 -1.81 13.13
C GLU A 103 11.45 -2.67 13.59
N PHE A 104 10.57 -2.12 14.43
CA PHE A 104 9.35 -2.78 14.89
C PHE A 104 8.40 -3.08 13.73
N ASP A 105 8.07 -2.10 12.90
CA ASP A 105 7.12 -2.26 11.79
C ASP A 105 7.62 -3.29 10.77
N ARG A 106 8.91 -3.25 10.43
CA ARG A 106 9.54 -4.22 9.51
C ARG A 106 9.62 -5.62 10.10
N THR A 107 9.97 -5.72 11.39
CA THR A 107 9.97 -7.00 12.10
C THR A 107 8.56 -7.56 12.18
N LEU A 108 7.55 -6.76 12.52
CA LEU A 108 6.15 -7.18 12.63
C LEU A 108 5.59 -7.65 11.29
N LYS A 109 5.87 -6.91 10.21
CA LYS A 109 5.54 -7.31 8.83
C LYS A 109 6.04 -8.73 8.54
N GLU A 110 7.34 -8.94 8.71
CA GLU A 110 7.98 -10.21 8.39
C GLU A 110 7.52 -11.34 9.34
N THR A 111 7.35 -11.02 10.62
CA THR A 111 6.83 -11.93 11.65
C THR A 111 5.45 -12.50 11.29
N VAL A 112 4.53 -11.62 10.88
CA VAL A 112 3.17 -12.04 10.48
C VAL A 112 3.21 -12.75 9.12
N TYR A 113 4.03 -12.28 8.18
CA TYR A 113 4.24 -12.93 6.88
C TYR A 113 4.65 -14.40 7.03
N GLN A 114 5.72 -14.65 7.79
CA GLN A 114 6.22 -16.01 8.04
C GLN A 114 5.19 -16.87 8.79
N GLY A 115 4.46 -16.27 9.73
CA GLY A 115 3.34 -16.92 10.41
C GLY A 115 2.24 -17.40 9.47
N ILE A 116 1.85 -16.57 8.51
CA ILE A 116 0.84 -16.92 7.50
C ILE A 116 1.35 -18.06 6.63
N LEU A 117 2.61 -17.98 6.15
CA LEU A 117 3.19 -19.04 5.32
C LEU A 117 3.16 -20.40 6.03
N VAL A 118 3.63 -20.44 7.29
CA VAL A 118 3.69 -21.69 8.07
C VAL A 118 2.29 -22.21 8.43
N ALA A 119 1.39 -21.34 8.90
CA ALA A 119 0.06 -21.77 9.35
C ALA A 119 -0.83 -22.31 8.22
N PHE A 120 -0.58 -21.87 6.99
CA PHE A 120 -1.34 -22.27 5.81
C PHE A 120 -0.58 -23.16 4.82
N ASP A 121 0.66 -23.56 5.14
CA ASP A 121 1.53 -24.40 4.31
C ASP A 121 1.74 -23.81 2.90
N LEU A 122 2.10 -22.53 2.86
CA LEU A 122 2.29 -21.76 1.62
C LEU A 122 3.75 -21.61 1.25
N GLU A 123 4.00 -21.50 -0.04
CA GLU A 123 5.29 -21.08 -0.59
C GLU A 123 5.41 -19.54 -0.56
N GLU A 124 6.65 -19.02 -0.46
CA GLU A 124 6.92 -17.57 -0.43
C GLU A 124 6.39 -16.82 -1.67
N GLU A 125 6.19 -17.53 -2.80
CA GLU A 125 5.66 -16.96 -4.04
C GLU A 125 4.13 -16.79 -4.03
N GLU A 126 3.40 -17.37 -3.07
CA GLU A 126 1.93 -17.36 -3.04
C GLU A 126 1.33 -16.13 -2.33
N ILE A 127 2.10 -15.52 -1.43
CA ILE A 127 1.75 -14.28 -0.73
C ILE A 127 2.95 -13.35 -0.75
N ASP A 128 2.68 -12.06 -0.87
CA ASP A 128 3.70 -11.02 -0.77
C ASP A 128 3.21 -9.88 0.14
N THR A 129 4.13 -9.05 0.60
CA THR A 129 3.87 -8.04 1.62
C THR A 129 4.68 -6.76 1.41
N PHE A 130 4.04 -5.63 1.70
CA PHE A 130 4.68 -4.32 1.74
C PHE A 130 4.05 -3.46 2.84
N VAL A 131 4.64 -2.29 3.07
CA VAL A 131 4.13 -1.32 4.02
C VAL A 131 3.76 -0.02 3.32
N LYS A 132 2.71 0.65 3.82
CA LYS A 132 2.34 2.01 3.43
C LYS A 132 2.08 2.86 4.67
N PRO A 133 2.17 4.20 4.58
CA PRO A 133 1.73 5.05 5.68
C PRO A 133 0.26 4.80 6.03
N ALA A 134 -0.03 4.75 7.32
CA ALA A 134 -1.39 4.66 7.82
C ALA A 134 -2.09 6.02 7.73
N THR A 135 -3.40 6.01 7.47
CA THR A 135 -4.23 7.22 7.35
C THR A 135 -5.11 7.48 8.59
N GLY A 136 -4.96 6.70 9.67
CA GLY A 136 -5.80 6.75 10.86
C GLY A 136 -5.02 6.58 12.18
N GLU A 137 -5.74 6.51 13.30
CA GLU A 137 -5.16 6.68 14.65
C GLU A 137 -4.45 5.44 15.22
N HIS A 138 -4.53 4.28 14.55
CA HIS A 138 -4.07 2.99 15.11
C HIS A 138 -2.59 2.69 14.88
N GLY A 139 -1.83 3.58 14.25
CA GLY A 139 -0.42 3.36 13.95
C GLY A 139 0.11 4.32 12.89
N GLN A 140 1.42 4.30 12.66
CA GLN A 140 2.06 5.14 11.62
C GLN A 140 2.11 4.41 10.28
N VAL A 141 2.11 3.07 10.31
CA VAL A 141 2.27 2.20 9.16
C VAL A 141 1.14 1.19 9.10
N THR A 142 0.62 0.99 7.90
CA THR A 142 -0.24 -0.13 7.53
C THR A 142 0.59 -1.16 6.79
N ILE A 143 0.69 -2.35 7.36
CA ILE A 143 1.25 -3.52 6.69
C ILE A 143 0.17 -4.10 5.77
N VAL A 144 0.53 -4.42 4.54
CA VAL A 144 -0.35 -5.01 3.54
C VAL A 144 0.18 -6.41 3.19
N PHE A 145 -0.67 -7.41 3.24
CA PHE A 145 -0.44 -8.75 2.73
C PHE A 145 -1.39 -8.97 1.56
N TYR A 146 -0.91 -9.56 0.47
CA TYR A 146 -1.74 -9.85 -0.69
C TYR A 146 -1.40 -11.21 -1.29
N GLU A 147 -2.41 -11.90 -1.80
CA GLU A 147 -2.22 -13.17 -2.49
C GLU A 147 -1.75 -12.88 -3.92
N THR A 148 -0.63 -13.46 -4.35
CA THR A 148 -0.01 -13.14 -5.65
C THR A 148 -0.80 -13.70 -6.84
N SER A 149 -1.65 -14.71 -6.60
CA SER A 149 -2.55 -15.27 -7.61
C SER A 149 -3.79 -14.41 -7.81
N GLU A 150 -4.09 -14.09 -9.07
CA GLU A 150 -5.30 -13.34 -9.44
C GLU A 150 -6.57 -14.15 -9.08
N GLY A 151 -7.45 -13.57 -8.25
CA GLY A 151 -8.70 -14.20 -7.81
C GLY A 151 -8.66 -14.97 -6.49
N GLY A 152 -7.49 -15.05 -5.84
CA GLY A 152 -7.32 -15.50 -4.46
C GLY A 152 -7.51 -17.02 -4.18
N ALA A 153 -6.62 -17.59 -3.38
CA ALA A 153 -6.77 -18.88 -2.71
C ALA A 153 -7.69 -18.80 -1.47
N GLY A 154 -8.03 -17.60 -0.99
CA GLY A 154 -8.91 -17.38 0.16
C GLY A 154 -8.23 -17.61 1.52
N VAL A 155 -6.90 -17.62 1.54
CA VAL A 155 -6.07 -17.70 2.74
C VAL A 155 -6.27 -16.45 3.59
N LEU A 156 -6.15 -15.28 2.97
CA LEU A 156 -6.23 -14.00 3.68
C LEU A 156 -7.63 -13.75 4.22
N HIS A 157 -8.68 -14.14 3.49
CA HIS A 157 -10.04 -14.11 4.02
C HIS A 157 -10.19 -14.99 5.27
N SER A 158 -9.50 -16.12 5.30
CA SER A 158 -9.52 -17.05 6.42
C SER A 158 -8.89 -16.47 7.69
N LEU A 159 -8.06 -15.43 7.60
CA LEU A 159 -7.53 -14.70 8.77
C LEU A 159 -8.61 -13.92 9.54
N MET A 160 -9.78 -13.69 8.93
CA MET A 160 -10.91 -13.05 9.63
C MET A 160 -11.60 -14.01 10.60
N ASP A 161 -11.28 -15.31 10.56
CA ASP A 161 -11.72 -16.28 11.57
C ASP A 161 -10.77 -16.27 12.78
N GLU A 162 -11.32 -16.08 13.97
CA GLU A 162 -10.54 -15.94 15.21
C GLU A 162 -9.68 -17.18 15.53
N ALA A 163 -10.16 -18.39 15.21
CA ALA A 163 -9.41 -19.60 15.47
C ALA A 163 -8.19 -19.71 14.54
N ARG A 164 -8.36 -19.33 13.27
CA ARG A 164 -7.27 -19.28 12.28
C ARG A 164 -6.28 -18.15 12.56
N PHE A 165 -6.76 -16.98 12.96
CA PHE A 165 -5.88 -15.90 13.38
C PHE A 165 -5.01 -16.31 14.57
N ARG A 166 -5.60 -16.92 15.60
CA ARG A 166 -4.83 -17.44 16.74
C ARG A 166 -3.89 -18.58 16.35
N GLN A 167 -4.23 -19.38 15.34
CA GLN A 167 -3.32 -20.39 14.80
C GLN A 167 -2.08 -19.70 14.23
N VAL A 168 -2.24 -18.69 13.38
CA VAL A 168 -1.12 -17.89 12.84
C VAL A 168 -0.26 -17.33 13.97
N ALA A 169 -0.86 -16.68 14.97
CA ALA A 169 -0.10 -16.12 16.10
C ALA A 169 0.77 -17.17 16.83
N ARG A 170 0.28 -18.40 17.00
CA ARG A 170 1.04 -19.50 17.64
C ARG A 170 2.16 -20.04 16.75
N GLU A 171 1.89 -20.22 15.47
CA GLU A 171 2.91 -20.66 14.51
C GLU A 171 4.02 -19.61 14.40
N THR A 172 3.65 -18.33 14.37
CA THR A 172 4.60 -17.21 14.40
C THR A 172 5.54 -17.26 15.60
N GLN A 173 5.03 -17.50 16.81
CA GLN A 173 5.90 -17.63 17.99
C GLN A 173 6.88 -18.80 17.85
N THR A 174 6.44 -19.91 17.27
CA THR A 174 7.30 -21.06 17.01
C THR A 174 8.41 -20.70 16.01
N VAL A 175 8.07 -19.99 14.93
CA VAL A 175 9.03 -19.46 13.95
C VAL A 175 10.05 -18.53 14.60
N LEU A 176 9.65 -17.71 15.57
CA LEU A 176 10.54 -16.78 16.27
C LEU A 176 11.34 -17.39 17.44
N HIS A 177 11.44 -18.72 17.53
CA HIS A 177 12.12 -19.41 18.64
C HIS A 177 11.51 -19.10 20.01
N GLY A 178 10.18 -19.04 20.09
CA GLY A 178 9.45 -18.79 21.35
C GLY A 178 9.45 -19.96 22.33
N ASP A 179 9.99 -21.13 21.97
CA ASP A 179 10.10 -22.27 22.88
C ASP A 179 11.21 -22.00 23.94
N PRO A 180 10.90 -22.09 25.25
CA PRO A 180 11.88 -21.89 26.31
C PRO A 180 13.10 -22.82 26.26
N ASP A 181 12.98 -23.97 25.60
CA ASP A 181 14.05 -24.96 25.44
C ASP A 181 14.90 -24.72 24.17
N ASP A 182 14.55 -23.75 23.31
CA ASP A 182 15.28 -23.39 22.10
C ASP A 182 16.32 -22.27 22.39
N GLU A 183 17.59 -22.51 22.04
CA GLU A 183 18.62 -21.46 22.02
C GLU A 183 18.47 -20.65 20.72
N GLY A 184 17.34 -19.95 20.59
CA GLY A 184 17.00 -19.13 19.43
C GLY A 184 18.03 -18.05 19.11
N CYS A 185 17.93 -17.44 17.93
CA CYS A 185 18.84 -16.38 17.52
C CYS A 185 18.73 -15.11 18.40
N GLU A 186 19.78 -14.27 18.43
CA GLU A 186 19.79 -13.03 19.24
C GLU A 186 18.87 -11.94 18.67
N ARG A 187 18.80 -11.81 17.34
CA ARG A 187 18.02 -10.77 16.65
C ARG A 187 17.14 -11.35 15.55
N ALA A 188 17.77 -11.93 14.52
CA ALA A 188 17.09 -12.53 13.37
C ALA A 188 18.04 -13.51 12.69
N CYS A 189 17.49 -14.57 12.09
CA CYS A 189 18.22 -15.57 11.32
C CYS A 189 17.36 -16.10 10.15
N TYR A 190 17.95 -16.92 9.29
CA TYR A 190 17.26 -17.55 8.14
C TYR A 190 16.25 -18.63 8.53
N GLU A 191 16.21 -19.04 9.80
CA GLU A 191 15.21 -19.98 10.31
C GLU A 191 13.99 -19.25 10.90
N CYS A 192 14.03 -17.91 11.02
CA CYS A 192 12.95 -17.12 11.62
C CYS A 192 12.44 -15.96 10.75
N LEU A 193 13.28 -14.95 10.44
CA LEU A 193 12.86 -13.68 9.81
C LEU A 193 13.59 -13.40 8.49
N MET A 194 14.80 -13.91 8.32
CA MET A 194 15.60 -13.61 7.14
C MET A 194 15.24 -14.57 6.01
N SER A 195 15.00 -14.03 4.82
CA SER A 195 14.91 -14.78 3.57
C SER A 195 15.86 -14.18 2.53
N PHE A 196 15.98 -14.83 1.37
CA PHE A 196 16.72 -14.23 0.26
C PHE A 196 15.97 -13.06 -0.40
N TYR A 197 14.65 -13.00 -0.24
CA TYR A 197 13.81 -11.98 -0.86
C TYR A 197 13.80 -10.66 -0.08
N ASN A 198 14.04 -10.71 1.23
CA ASN A 198 14.02 -9.53 2.12
C ASN A 198 15.42 -9.04 2.57
N GLN A 199 16.49 -9.37 1.83
CA GLN A 199 17.88 -9.01 2.18
C GLN A 199 18.09 -7.52 2.48
N SER A 200 17.38 -6.63 1.81
CA SER A 200 17.46 -5.18 2.03
C SER A 200 16.95 -4.73 3.40
N GLU A 201 16.17 -5.55 4.10
CA GLU A 201 15.57 -5.23 5.39
C GLU A 201 16.26 -5.96 6.57
N HIS A 202 17.26 -6.81 6.30
CA HIS A 202 17.90 -7.65 7.33
C HIS A 202 18.44 -6.87 8.53
N GLU A 203 18.92 -5.65 8.32
CA GLU A 203 19.46 -4.81 9.40
C GLU A 203 18.38 -4.28 10.36
N LEU A 204 17.13 -4.22 9.90
CA LEU A 204 15.97 -3.71 10.63
C LEU A 204 15.31 -4.80 11.49
N PHE A 205 15.61 -6.07 11.24
CA PHE A 205 14.98 -7.18 11.96
C PHE A 205 15.53 -7.36 13.38
N ASP A 206 14.62 -7.48 14.33
CA ASP A 206 14.91 -7.84 15.72
C ASP A 206 13.67 -8.47 16.37
N ARG A 207 13.67 -9.81 16.50
CA ARG A 207 12.53 -10.58 17.01
C ARG A 207 12.06 -10.16 18.40
N ALA A 208 12.95 -9.59 19.22
CA ALA A 208 12.60 -9.13 20.56
C ALA A 208 11.59 -7.96 20.53
N LEU A 209 11.55 -7.19 19.43
CA LEU A 209 10.64 -6.05 19.29
C LEU A 209 9.17 -6.43 19.20
N VAL A 210 8.86 -7.66 18.80
CA VAL A 210 7.48 -8.12 18.56
C VAL A 210 6.99 -9.10 19.61
N GLU A 211 7.80 -9.47 20.61
CA GLU A 211 7.43 -10.44 21.65
C GLU A 211 6.18 -10.00 22.41
N THR A 212 6.17 -8.78 22.95
CA THR A 212 5.01 -8.24 23.69
C THR A 212 3.77 -8.17 22.80
N TRP A 213 3.94 -7.84 21.51
CA TRP A 213 2.82 -7.83 20.56
C TRP A 213 2.25 -9.23 20.35
N LEU A 214 3.10 -10.25 20.16
CA LEU A 214 2.68 -11.63 19.95
C LEU A 214 2.03 -12.24 21.19
N GLU A 215 2.54 -11.94 22.39
CA GLU A 215 1.92 -12.34 23.66
C GLU A 215 0.48 -11.80 23.76
N SER A 216 0.27 -10.52 23.41
CA SER A 216 -1.08 -9.94 23.38
C SER A 216 -1.97 -10.64 22.34
N MET A 217 -1.41 -11.11 21.21
CA MET A 217 -2.20 -11.73 20.15
C MET A 217 -2.67 -13.16 20.44
N GLU A 218 -2.04 -13.91 21.35
CA GLU A 218 -2.51 -15.26 21.71
C GLU A 218 -3.93 -15.28 22.27
N THR A 219 -4.24 -14.25 23.07
CA THR A 219 -5.52 -14.09 23.75
C THR A 219 -6.43 -13.11 23.01
N ALA A 220 -5.96 -12.52 21.90
CA ALA A 220 -6.71 -11.51 21.19
C ALA A 220 -8.06 -12.03 20.72
N ALA A 221 -9.05 -11.14 20.79
CA ALA A 221 -10.36 -11.35 20.20
C ALA A 221 -10.47 -10.58 18.88
N LEU A 222 -11.04 -11.22 17.88
CA LEU A 222 -11.48 -10.53 16.67
C LEU A 222 -12.88 -10.00 16.92
N THR A 223 -12.94 -8.72 17.28
CA THR A 223 -14.20 -8.00 17.28
C THR A 223 -14.40 -7.47 15.87
N GLU A 224 -15.42 -7.98 15.18
CA GLU A 224 -15.91 -7.37 13.96
C GLU A 224 -16.37 -5.97 14.34
N ILE A 225 -15.54 -4.98 14.03
CA ILE A 225 -16.03 -3.63 13.84
C ILE A 225 -16.88 -3.81 12.60
N ALA A 226 -18.21 -3.88 12.79
CA ALA A 226 -19.12 -3.78 11.67
C ALA A 226 -18.52 -2.70 10.78
N SER A 227 -18.39 -2.94 9.47
CA SER A 227 -18.46 -1.81 8.55
C SER A 227 -19.63 -1.06 9.12
N GLU A 228 -19.40 0.08 9.75
CA GLU A 228 -20.52 0.85 10.20
C GLU A 228 -21.37 0.90 8.94
N ASN A 229 -22.68 0.76 9.07
CA ASN A 229 -23.46 1.53 8.13
C ASN A 229 -23.04 2.96 8.48
N HIS A 230 -21.87 3.40 7.99
CA HIS A 230 -21.49 4.77 7.79
C HIS A 230 -22.56 5.16 6.78
N GLU A 231 -23.75 5.46 7.32
CA GLU A 231 -24.59 6.47 6.76
C GLU A 231 -23.60 7.61 6.62
N GLY A 232 -23.12 7.84 5.40
CA GLY A 232 -22.14 8.89 5.16
C GLY A 232 -22.68 10.23 5.67
N GLY A 233 -21.95 11.30 5.38
CA GLY A 233 -22.40 12.64 5.73
C GLY A 233 -23.85 12.90 5.33
N ASP A 234 -24.49 13.81 6.07
CA ASP A 234 -25.85 14.23 5.75
C ASP A 234 -25.90 14.81 4.33
N PHE A 235 -26.83 14.31 3.51
CA PHE A 235 -26.90 14.68 2.10
C PHE A 235 -27.06 16.19 1.90
N ASP A 236 -27.85 16.87 2.75
CA ASP A 236 -28.09 18.30 2.61
C ASP A 236 -26.83 19.09 3.03
N GLU A 237 -26.13 18.66 4.09
CA GLU A 237 -24.84 19.26 4.50
C GLU A 237 -23.76 19.11 3.42
N LEU A 238 -23.63 17.91 2.84
CA LEU A 238 -22.69 17.63 1.76
C LEU A 238 -23.02 18.45 0.50
N LEU A 239 -24.31 18.56 0.16
CA LEU A 239 -24.77 19.31 -1.02
C LEU A 239 -24.52 20.83 -0.86
N GLU A 240 -24.68 21.35 0.36
CA GLU A 240 -24.35 22.74 0.70
C GLU A 240 -22.85 23.02 0.58
N ALA A 241 -22.01 22.05 0.96
CA ALA A 241 -20.55 22.17 0.90
C ALA A 241 -19.96 22.10 -0.53
N CYS A 242 -20.65 21.50 -1.51
CA CYS A 242 -20.17 21.41 -2.90
C CYS A 242 -19.88 22.79 -3.53
N ASP A 243 -18.70 22.93 -4.14
CA ASP A 243 -18.21 24.17 -4.75
C ASP A 243 -18.66 24.30 -6.24
N SER A 244 -19.04 23.21 -6.90
CA SER A 244 -19.52 23.22 -8.29
C SER A 244 -20.87 22.54 -8.54
N ASN A 245 -21.48 22.80 -9.70
CA ASN A 245 -22.68 22.08 -10.12
C ASN A 245 -22.38 20.61 -10.47
N PHE A 246 -21.18 20.32 -10.95
CA PHE A 246 -20.81 18.97 -11.33
C PHE A 246 -20.63 18.07 -10.10
N GLU A 247 -20.01 18.57 -9.03
CA GLU A 247 -19.99 17.91 -7.71
C GLU A 247 -21.40 17.59 -7.22
N ARG A 248 -22.32 18.57 -7.28
CA ARG A 248 -23.73 18.36 -6.90
C ARG A 248 -24.39 17.25 -7.73
N THR A 249 -24.15 17.24 -9.04
CA THR A 249 -24.64 16.18 -9.93
C THR A 249 -24.09 14.82 -9.53
N VAL A 250 -22.78 14.70 -9.31
CA VAL A 250 -22.15 13.45 -8.86
C VAL A 250 -22.76 13.00 -7.52
N LEU A 251 -22.89 13.90 -6.54
CA LEU A 251 -23.50 13.59 -5.24
C LEU A 251 -24.95 13.10 -5.36
N HIS A 252 -25.73 13.69 -6.27
CA HIS A 252 -27.07 13.20 -6.60
C HIS A 252 -27.05 11.78 -7.17
N VAL A 253 -26.12 11.47 -8.08
CA VAL A 253 -25.98 10.12 -8.65
C VAL A 253 -25.60 9.11 -7.57
N ILE A 254 -24.66 9.44 -6.67
CA ILE A 254 -24.26 8.58 -5.54
C ILE A 254 -25.50 8.21 -4.72
N ARG A 255 -26.29 9.22 -4.33
CA ARG A 255 -27.52 9.02 -3.55
C ARG A 255 -28.58 8.21 -4.30
N ASP A 256 -28.83 8.57 -5.56
CA ASP A 256 -29.94 8.02 -6.35
C ASP A 256 -29.68 6.55 -6.75
N GLU A 257 -28.42 6.16 -6.93
CA GLU A 257 -27.99 4.76 -7.13
C GLU A 257 -27.89 3.97 -5.81
N GLY A 258 -28.03 4.64 -4.66
CA GLY A 258 -28.03 4.01 -3.34
C GLY A 258 -26.65 3.64 -2.81
N PHE A 259 -25.59 4.28 -3.31
CA PHE A 259 -24.25 4.14 -2.76
C PHE A 259 -24.10 4.92 -1.44
N THR A 260 -23.11 4.53 -0.64
CA THR A 260 -22.76 5.25 0.58
C THR A 260 -22.28 6.67 0.25
N LEU A 261 -22.87 7.66 0.93
CA LEU A 261 -22.48 9.06 0.80
C LEU A 261 -21.06 9.30 1.34
N PRO A 262 -20.35 10.33 0.84
CA PRO A 262 -19.09 10.78 1.42
C PRO A 262 -19.25 11.15 2.90
N ASP A 263 -18.23 10.92 3.71
CA ASP A 263 -18.25 11.32 5.12
C ASP A 263 -18.12 12.84 5.26
N GLU A 264 -17.27 13.43 4.43
CA GLU A 264 -17.12 14.88 4.32
C GLU A 264 -17.05 15.32 2.85
N ALA A 265 -17.55 16.51 2.58
CA ALA A 265 -17.28 17.21 1.32
C ALA A 265 -16.26 18.31 1.59
N GLN A 266 -15.36 18.56 0.64
CA GLN A 266 -14.44 19.69 0.71
C GLN A 266 -13.50 19.65 1.95
N HIS A 267 -13.18 18.45 2.44
CA HIS A 267 -12.27 18.22 3.57
C HIS A 267 -10.82 18.58 3.20
N VAL A 268 -10.10 19.33 4.04
CA VAL A 268 -8.70 19.69 3.79
C VAL A 268 -7.78 18.66 4.46
N ILE A 269 -7.01 17.94 3.64
CA ILE A 269 -6.00 16.99 4.10
C ILE A 269 -4.69 17.73 4.38
N TYR A 270 -4.10 17.48 5.54
CA TYR A 270 -2.85 18.08 5.99
C TYR A 270 -1.71 17.07 6.08
N ASP A 271 -0.49 17.53 5.86
CA ASP A 271 0.76 16.83 6.14
C ASP A 271 1.50 17.63 7.22
N GLY A 272 1.37 17.19 8.47
CA GLY A 272 1.70 18.01 9.63
C GLY A 272 0.83 19.27 9.70
N ASP A 273 1.45 20.45 9.65
CA ASP A 273 0.75 21.75 9.65
C ASP A 273 0.49 22.30 8.23
N GLU A 274 0.93 21.60 7.18
CA GLU A 274 0.83 22.09 5.79
C GLU A 274 -0.43 21.52 5.09
N PRO A 275 -1.33 22.35 4.55
CA PRO A 275 -2.45 21.87 3.75
C PRO A 275 -1.96 21.31 2.42
N VAL A 276 -2.30 20.06 2.12
CA VAL A 276 -1.87 19.36 0.91
C VAL A 276 -2.88 19.49 -0.20
N ALA A 277 -4.12 19.07 0.06
CA ALA A 277 -5.18 19.02 -0.93
C ALA A 277 -6.55 19.06 -0.26
N LYS A 278 -7.56 19.42 -1.04
CA LYS A 278 -8.96 19.48 -0.64
C LYS A 278 -9.77 18.65 -1.64
N PRO A 279 -9.94 17.33 -1.43
CA PRO A 279 -10.84 16.54 -2.26
C PRO A 279 -12.27 17.05 -2.17
N ASP A 280 -13.03 16.84 -3.24
CA ASP A 280 -14.43 17.22 -3.30
C ASP A 280 -15.28 16.35 -2.39
N PHE A 281 -14.97 15.05 -2.37
CA PHE A 281 -15.56 14.08 -1.45
C PHE A 281 -14.47 13.28 -0.74
N PHE A 282 -14.66 13.09 0.55
CA PHE A 282 -13.76 12.37 1.43
C PHE A 282 -14.51 11.24 2.10
N TYR A 283 -13.91 10.04 2.07
CA TYR A 283 -14.41 8.87 2.77
C TYR A 283 -13.37 8.42 3.80
N ASP A 284 -13.76 8.38 5.06
CA ASP A 284 -12.98 7.80 6.14
C ASP A 284 -13.27 6.30 6.22
N ARG A 285 -12.69 5.54 5.29
CA ARG A 285 -12.85 4.09 5.27
C ARG A 285 -11.87 3.42 6.22
N ALA A 286 -12.34 2.32 6.79
CA ALA A 286 -11.54 1.44 7.61
C ALA A 286 -10.23 1.00 6.93
N GLY A 287 -9.09 1.56 7.36
CA GLY A 287 -7.75 1.17 6.91
C GLY A 287 -7.17 1.98 5.73
N THR A 288 -8.00 2.59 4.88
CA THR A 288 -7.54 3.49 3.80
C THR A 288 -8.56 4.59 3.52
N ALA A 289 -8.29 5.82 3.95
CA ALA A 289 -9.10 6.96 3.58
C ALA A 289 -9.08 7.21 2.05
N VAL A 290 -10.24 7.54 1.47
CA VAL A 290 -10.41 7.77 0.03
C VAL A 290 -10.69 9.25 -0.24
N ALA A 291 -9.84 9.86 -1.06
CA ALA A 291 -9.95 11.23 -1.52
C ALA A 291 -10.45 11.23 -2.98
N VAL A 292 -11.66 11.73 -3.21
CA VAL A 292 -12.29 11.77 -4.54
C VAL A 292 -12.28 13.21 -5.07
N PHE A 293 -11.75 13.38 -6.28
CA PHE A 293 -11.72 14.64 -7.03
C PHE A 293 -12.70 14.58 -8.18
N VAL A 294 -13.64 15.51 -8.24
CA VAL A 294 -14.69 15.63 -9.24
C VAL A 294 -14.26 16.67 -10.27
N ASP A 295 -13.49 16.21 -11.24
CA ASP A 295 -12.88 17.01 -12.29
C ASP A 295 -13.94 17.34 -13.36
N GLY A 296 -14.59 18.49 -13.22
CA GLY A 296 -15.58 18.96 -14.21
C GLY A 296 -15.02 19.07 -15.64
N PRO A 297 -15.89 18.98 -16.66
CA PRO A 297 -15.47 19.04 -18.06
C PRO A 297 -14.68 20.33 -18.35
N ALA A 298 -13.50 20.12 -18.93
CA ALA A 298 -12.37 21.05 -18.98
C ALA A 298 -12.74 22.51 -19.30
N HIS A 299 -12.66 23.37 -18.27
CA HIS A 299 -12.43 24.79 -18.47
C HIS A 299 -11.07 25.18 -17.87
N GLU A 300 -10.07 25.21 -18.78
CA GLU A 300 -8.85 26.03 -18.78
C GLU A 300 -7.93 26.03 -17.55
N LYS A 301 -6.81 25.30 -17.63
CA LYS A 301 -5.43 25.85 -17.73
C LYS A 301 -4.40 24.72 -17.54
N ASP A 302 -3.52 24.51 -18.52
CA ASP A 302 -2.45 23.50 -18.44
C ASP A 302 -1.49 23.71 -17.25
N TYR A 303 -1.44 24.91 -16.67
CA TYR A 303 -0.66 25.21 -15.46
C TYR A 303 -1.27 24.62 -14.17
N VAL A 304 -2.56 24.26 -14.17
CA VAL A 304 -3.26 23.70 -13.00
C VAL A 304 -3.04 22.18 -12.90
N LYS A 305 -2.83 21.51 -14.04
CA LYS A 305 -2.67 20.04 -14.08
C LYS A 305 -1.44 19.54 -13.33
N GLU A 306 -0.29 20.18 -13.54
CA GLU A 306 0.97 19.75 -12.90
C GLU A 306 0.92 19.92 -11.37
N ASP A 307 0.30 21.01 -10.88
CA ASP A 307 0.12 21.23 -9.45
C ASP A 307 -0.87 20.23 -8.83
N ASP A 308 -1.98 19.94 -9.53
CA ASP A 308 -2.97 18.97 -9.08
C ASP A 308 -2.41 17.54 -9.09
N GLU A 309 -1.68 17.16 -10.13
CA GLU A 309 -0.97 15.87 -10.19
C GLU A 309 0.04 15.75 -9.05
N ARG A 310 0.80 16.81 -8.76
CA ARG A 310 1.74 16.82 -7.63
C ARG A 310 1.03 16.63 -6.29
N LYS A 311 -0.10 17.32 -6.06
CA LYS A 311 -0.90 17.15 -4.83
C LYS A 311 -1.45 15.74 -4.72
N ARG A 312 -2.02 15.20 -5.79
CA ARG A 312 -2.54 13.82 -5.84
C ARG A 312 -1.43 12.80 -5.57
N SER A 313 -0.24 12.98 -6.14
CA SER A 313 0.93 12.15 -5.86
C SER A 313 1.44 12.28 -4.42
N ARG A 314 1.32 13.46 -3.81
CA ARG A 314 1.61 13.65 -2.37
C ARG A 314 0.59 12.90 -1.50
N LEU A 315 -0.69 12.99 -1.78
CA LEU A 315 -1.73 12.23 -1.07
C LEU A 315 -1.52 10.72 -1.15
N LYS A 316 -1.17 10.19 -2.33
CA LYS A 316 -0.84 8.77 -2.49
C LYS A 316 0.34 8.35 -1.59
N ARG A 317 1.39 9.17 -1.53
CA ARG A 317 2.54 8.94 -0.64
C ARG A 317 2.16 9.00 0.84
N MET A 318 1.12 9.75 1.19
CA MET A 318 0.56 9.80 2.54
C MET A 318 -0.40 8.63 2.84
N GLY A 319 -0.56 7.68 1.91
CA GLY A 319 -1.37 6.47 2.10
C GLY A 319 -2.85 6.58 1.71
N TYR A 320 -3.28 7.73 1.17
CA TYR A 320 -4.66 7.94 0.71
C TYR A 320 -4.90 7.26 -0.65
N ARG A 321 -6.08 6.67 -0.80
CA ARG A 321 -6.56 6.25 -2.12
C ARG A 321 -7.15 7.46 -2.84
N VAL A 322 -6.56 7.82 -3.98
CA VAL A 322 -6.97 9.00 -4.75
C VAL A 322 -7.75 8.58 -5.99
N ILE A 323 -8.98 9.05 -6.12
CA ILE A 323 -9.88 8.76 -7.24
C ILE A 323 -10.25 10.06 -7.96
N SER A 324 -10.36 10.01 -9.28
CA SER A 324 -10.80 11.15 -10.09
C SER A 324 -12.01 10.78 -10.93
N VAL A 325 -13.03 11.64 -10.90
CA VAL A 325 -14.29 11.49 -11.62
C VAL A 325 -14.39 12.62 -12.62
N THR A 326 -14.35 12.28 -13.91
CA THR A 326 -14.42 13.25 -15.01
C THR A 326 -15.78 13.29 -15.70
N ASP A 327 -16.59 12.25 -15.49
CA ASP A 327 -17.90 12.09 -16.12
C ASP A 327 -18.85 11.36 -15.17
N GLU A 328 -20.11 11.80 -15.10
CA GLU A 328 -21.12 11.23 -14.21
C GLU A 328 -21.40 9.74 -14.48
N SER A 329 -21.19 9.26 -15.71
CA SER A 329 -21.35 7.85 -16.06
C SER A 329 -20.29 6.93 -15.44
N GLN A 330 -19.21 7.49 -14.89
CA GLN A 330 -18.18 6.73 -14.19
C GLN A 330 -18.59 6.38 -12.76
N VAL A 331 -19.55 7.11 -12.17
CA VAL A 331 -19.93 6.97 -10.76
C VAL A 331 -20.31 5.54 -10.40
N PRO A 332 -21.18 4.82 -11.14
CA PRO A 332 -21.56 3.47 -10.73
C PRO A 332 -20.37 2.51 -10.63
N LYS A 333 -19.45 2.55 -11.61
CA LYS A 333 -18.27 1.69 -11.63
C LYS A 333 -17.25 2.06 -10.53
N ILE A 334 -17.08 3.35 -10.28
CA ILE A 334 -16.12 3.83 -9.28
C ILE A 334 -16.63 3.51 -7.87
N TRP A 335 -17.90 3.78 -7.58
CA TRP A 335 -18.48 3.62 -6.24
C TRP A 335 -18.71 2.17 -5.84
N GLU A 336 -18.76 1.23 -6.79
CA GLU A 336 -18.64 -0.21 -6.49
C GLU A 336 -17.34 -0.57 -5.77
N THR A 337 -16.33 0.31 -5.82
CA THR A 337 -15.01 0.08 -5.23
C THR A 337 -14.74 0.93 -3.99
N ILE A 338 -15.61 1.84 -3.55
CA ILE A 338 -15.38 2.81 -2.45
C ILE A 338 -16.10 2.42 -1.16
#